data_AF-A0A8C5I2X0-F1
#
_entry.id   AF-A0A8C5I2X0-F1
#
_cell.length_a   1.000
_cell.length_b   1.000
_cell.length_c   1.000
_cell.angle_alpha   90.00
_cell.angle_beta   90.00
_cell.angle_gamma   90.00
#
_symmetry.space_group_name_H-M   'P 1'
#
loop_
_entity.id
_entity.type
_entity.pdbx_description
1 polymer ?
#
loop_
_entity_poly.entity_id
_entity_poly.type
_entity_poly.pdbx_seq_one_letter_code
_entity_poly.pdbx_strand_id
1 'polypeptide(L)'
;TCVTAPKSGTKNSITKKSCDCDHNRIPREDPSGKSVILPPAEFQRITSTSRMLVKEAREAKKQVYQREKEEEAKAAEERRNMILKAELSRKDDLSETELEARDKDQRLVERAFALTMEEEDEVKKLNQLILDAQCQAIRDVQIQEKKQIHAEVTGEEKRLDSLMETERRKALETMEKIEEQQKQQKMKGMKEICEQIDQRLEEKQLQDELKDQESHQIREQQEKMTWEDFQALKKKREDQLLLQEEIKRINAETMRAKEQRMEQEKQADMRDLEYIQKKLEREAEFDAELKRNKKQKELEIARLRAKQERARDYKAEQDELRARRNQQEMDREWRRKVKEMAAKKARDEASLRAARMEQVLNRERCLSMEAGREKAEFDRVVRAQQEAAARQREQDEKQYQEALRHAQRIRKQMQERELSAVAQRRDFFREADRMAEENRKRQLRLNQIKEKKLKELRATGLSDKYCKEVERKARICLG
;
A
#
# COMPACT_ATOMS: atom_id res chain seq x y z
N THR A 1 -63.73 35.91 -4.75
CA THR A 1 -64.11 37.33 -4.59
C THR A 1 -63.83 38.07 -5.89
N CYS A 2 -64.87 38.68 -6.44
CA CYS A 2 -64.90 39.93 -7.22
C CYS A 2 -63.76 40.20 -8.23
N VAL A 3 -63.97 39.98 -9.54
CA VAL A 3 -64.68 40.87 -10.49
C VAL A 3 -63.84 42.08 -10.93
N THR A 4 -63.49 42.12 -12.22
CA THR A 4 -63.68 43.30 -13.10
C THR A 4 -63.41 42.93 -14.57
N ALA A 5 -64.44 43.04 -15.40
CA ALA A 5 -64.27 43.38 -16.82
C ALA A 5 -64.45 44.90 -16.96
N PRO A 6 -63.99 45.54 -18.04
CA PRO A 6 -64.95 45.78 -19.13
C PRO A 6 -64.37 45.86 -20.56
N LYS A 7 -65.27 45.70 -21.56
CA LYS A 7 -65.51 46.54 -22.78
C LYS A 7 -64.29 47.18 -23.51
N SER A 8 -64.25 47.34 -24.84
CA SER A 8 -65.16 47.05 -25.97
C SER A 8 -64.47 47.51 -27.26
N GLY A 9 -64.68 46.87 -28.42
CA GLY A 9 -64.00 47.27 -29.67
C GLY A 9 -64.61 46.70 -30.94
N THR A 10 -65.66 47.37 -31.40
CA THR A 10 -66.46 47.14 -32.62
C THR A 10 -65.72 46.75 -33.92
N LYS A 11 -66.30 45.74 -34.59
CA LYS A 11 -66.70 45.71 -36.02
C LYS A 11 -65.78 46.39 -37.06
N ASN A 12 -65.33 45.60 -38.04
CA ASN A 12 -65.54 46.00 -39.43
C ASN A 12 -65.84 44.77 -40.31
N SER A 13 -67.00 44.81 -40.96
CA SER A 13 -67.39 43.86 -42.00
C SER A 13 -67.31 44.60 -43.33
N ILE A 14 -66.53 44.08 -44.27
CA ILE A 14 -66.60 44.51 -45.68
C ILE A 14 -66.97 43.32 -46.53
N THR A 15 -68.26 43.33 -46.87
CA THR A 15 -68.93 42.49 -47.86
C THR A 15 -68.71 43.00 -49.28
N LYS A 16 -69.20 42.22 -50.27
CA LYS A 16 -69.49 42.56 -51.68
C LYS A 16 -68.27 42.41 -52.60
N LYS A 17 -68.36 42.01 -53.86
CA LYS A 17 -69.36 41.54 -54.87
C LYS A 17 -68.56 41.65 -56.21
N SER A 18 -68.90 41.07 -57.36
CA SER A 18 -69.94 40.13 -57.82
C SER A 18 -69.57 39.71 -59.26
N CYS A 19 -70.47 38.92 -59.86
CA CYS A 19 -70.76 38.81 -61.30
C CYS A 19 -69.97 37.77 -62.09
N ASP A 20 -70.60 36.89 -62.89
CA ASP A 20 -72.03 36.54 -63.10
C ASP A 20 -72.07 35.03 -63.46
N CYS A 21 -73.04 34.21 -63.04
CA CYS A 21 -74.41 34.08 -63.59
C CYS A 21 -74.36 33.76 -65.10
N ASP A 22 -74.70 32.55 -65.57
CA ASP A 22 -76.06 32.13 -65.99
C ASP A 22 -76.01 30.75 -66.70
N HIS A 23 -77.05 29.94 -66.93
CA HIS A 23 -78.38 29.71 -66.32
C HIS A 23 -78.91 28.34 -66.84
N ASN A 24 -80.12 27.91 -66.41
CA ASN A 24 -80.90 26.72 -66.88
C ASN A 24 -80.33 25.34 -66.44
N ARG A 25 -80.99 24.49 -65.63
CA ARG A 25 -82.41 24.24 -65.26
C ARG A 25 -83.21 23.42 -66.29
N ILE A 26 -83.80 22.33 -65.78
CA ILE A 26 -84.90 21.47 -66.28
C ILE A 26 -84.46 20.05 -66.74
N PRO A 27 -85.06 18.97 -66.19
CA PRO A 27 -84.69 17.58 -66.48
C PRO A 27 -85.47 16.99 -67.65
N ARG A 28 -84.89 15.97 -68.29
CA ARG A 28 -85.61 15.00 -69.14
C ARG A 28 -85.00 13.61 -68.99
N GLU A 29 -85.76 12.71 -68.37
CA GLU A 29 -85.86 11.36 -68.90
C GLU A 29 -86.64 11.48 -70.22
N ASP A 30 -86.15 10.90 -71.31
CA ASP A 30 -86.92 10.76 -72.55
C ASP A 30 -87.13 9.25 -72.82
N PRO A 31 -88.33 8.81 -73.23
CA PRO A 31 -88.76 7.43 -73.07
C PRO A 31 -88.36 6.53 -74.26
N SER A 32 -87.07 6.19 -74.38
CA SER A 32 -86.62 4.97 -75.09
C SER A 32 -85.13 4.66 -74.82
N GLY A 33 -84.86 3.76 -73.87
CA GLY A 33 -83.50 3.51 -73.35
C GLY A 33 -82.52 2.76 -74.27
N LYS A 34 -82.25 3.26 -75.49
CA LYS A 34 -81.27 2.68 -76.45
C LYS A 34 -80.46 3.69 -77.30
N SER A 35 -80.08 4.85 -76.78
CA SER A 35 -79.02 5.69 -77.42
C SER A 35 -78.42 6.72 -76.46
N VAL A 36 -77.09 6.74 -76.31
CA VAL A 36 -76.36 7.74 -75.50
C VAL A 36 -75.77 8.81 -76.43
N ILE A 37 -76.27 10.05 -76.32
CA ILE A 37 -75.73 11.21 -77.03
C ILE A 37 -74.67 11.86 -76.15
N LEU A 38 -73.39 11.69 -76.50
CA LEU A 38 -72.26 12.25 -75.76
C LEU A 38 -72.01 13.72 -76.15
N PRO A 39 -72.01 14.69 -75.20
CA PRO A 39 -71.65 16.07 -75.49
C PRO A 39 -70.22 16.19 -76.06
N PRO A 40 -69.93 17.12 -76.98
CA PRO A 40 -68.59 17.25 -77.58
C PRO A 40 -67.47 17.42 -76.55
N ALA A 41 -67.73 18.14 -75.45
CA ALA A 41 -66.77 18.32 -74.36
C ALA A 41 -66.46 17.01 -73.63
N GLU A 42 -67.45 16.14 -73.40
CA GLU A 42 -67.23 14.83 -72.79
C GLU A 42 -66.62 13.83 -73.77
N PHE A 43 -67.02 13.86 -75.05
CA PHE A 43 -66.37 13.08 -76.09
C PHE A 43 -64.88 13.45 -76.21
N GLN A 44 -64.54 14.73 -76.19
CA GLN A 44 -63.16 15.23 -76.17
C GLN A 44 -62.44 14.89 -74.86
N ARG A 45 -63.11 14.96 -73.69
CA ARG A 45 -62.53 14.54 -72.40
C ARG A 45 -62.23 13.04 -72.40
N ILE A 46 -63.09 12.22 -72.99
CA ILE A 46 -62.87 10.79 -73.16
C ILE A 46 -61.76 10.56 -74.18
N THR A 47 -61.74 11.19 -75.36
CA THR A 47 -60.64 10.99 -76.34
C THR A 47 -59.28 11.47 -75.83
N SER A 48 -59.22 12.54 -75.03
CA SER A 48 -57.98 13.04 -74.42
C SER A 48 -57.51 12.23 -73.20
N THR A 49 -58.40 11.53 -72.50
CA THR A 49 -58.04 10.60 -71.41
C THR A 49 -57.81 9.16 -71.91
N SER A 50 -58.45 8.74 -73.00
CA SER A 50 -58.26 7.44 -73.67
C SER A 50 -57.08 7.44 -74.63
N ARG A 51 -56.64 8.61 -75.10
CA ARG A 51 -55.33 8.77 -75.75
C ARG A 51 -54.26 8.51 -74.70
N MET A 52 -53.83 7.25 -74.64
CA MET A 52 -52.68 6.77 -73.87
C MET A 52 -51.50 7.71 -74.11
N LEU A 53 -51.26 8.62 -73.17
CA LEU A 53 -50.01 9.37 -73.12
C LEU A 53 -48.90 8.33 -73.06
N VAL A 54 -47.94 8.43 -74.01
CA VAL A 54 -46.71 7.63 -74.01
C VAL A 54 -46.13 7.65 -72.59
N LYS A 55 -45.61 6.52 -72.10
CA LYS A 55 -45.13 6.36 -70.71
C LYS A 55 -44.29 7.56 -70.26
N GLU A 56 -43.39 7.99 -71.14
CA GLU A 56 -42.55 9.19 -71.08
C GLU A 56 -43.30 10.47 -70.66
N ALA A 57 -44.47 10.79 -71.25
CA ALA A 57 -45.24 11.99 -70.91
C ALA A 57 -45.95 11.90 -69.55
N ARG A 58 -46.26 10.69 -69.08
CA ARG A 58 -46.79 10.45 -67.72
C ARG A 58 -45.67 10.50 -66.69
N GLU A 59 -44.48 10.02 -67.05
CA GLU A 59 -43.26 10.10 -66.25
C GLU A 59 -42.77 11.54 -66.14
N ALA A 60 -42.78 12.32 -67.22
CA ALA A 60 -42.46 13.74 -67.22
C ALA A 60 -43.35 14.54 -66.25
N LYS A 61 -44.67 14.33 -66.26
CA LYS A 61 -45.58 14.99 -65.29
C LYS A 61 -45.32 14.55 -63.84
N LYS A 62 -44.96 13.29 -63.59
CA LYS A 62 -44.53 12.83 -62.26
C LYS A 62 -43.22 13.49 -61.82
N GLN A 63 -42.25 13.62 -62.73
CA GLN A 63 -40.97 14.27 -62.44
C GLN A 63 -41.15 15.76 -62.15
N VAL A 64 -42.03 16.47 -62.86
CA VAL A 64 -42.35 17.88 -62.53
C VAL A 64 -42.95 18.00 -61.13
N TYR A 65 -43.97 17.20 -60.81
CA TYR A 65 -44.58 17.19 -59.47
C TYR A 65 -43.60 16.77 -58.36
N GLN A 66 -42.66 15.86 -58.65
CA GLN A 66 -41.58 15.50 -57.72
C GLN A 66 -40.59 16.65 -57.50
N ARG A 67 -40.24 17.40 -58.56
CA ARG A 67 -39.38 18.60 -58.44
C ARG A 67 -40.05 19.71 -57.64
N GLU A 68 -41.33 19.99 -57.88
CA GLU A 68 -42.13 20.94 -57.09
C GLU A 68 -42.14 20.52 -55.60
N LYS A 69 -42.35 19.23 -55.31
CA LYS A 69 -42.25 18.67 -53.95
C LYS A 69 -40.87 18.81 -53.31
N GLU A 70 -39.81 18.61 -54.08
CA GLU A 70 -38.42 18.79 -53.62
C GLU A 70 -38.09 20.27 -53.38
N GLU A 71 -38.62 21.19 -54.19
CA GLU A 71 -38.46 22.64 -54.01
C GLU A 71 -39.24 23.14 -52.78
N GLU A 72 -40.48 22.67 -52.56
CA GLU A 72 -41.22 22.90 -51.31
C GLU A 72 -40.44 22.41 -50.07
N ALA A 73 -39.82 21.23 -50.17
CA ALA A 73 -39.03 20.63 -49.10
C ALA A 73 -37.74 21.42 -48.83
N LYS A 74 -36.99 21.80 -49.88
CA LYS A 74 -35.79 22.65 -49.78
C LYS A 74 -36.13 24.00 -49.16
N ALA A 75 -37.20 24.67 -49.61
CA ALA A 75 -37.64 25.93 -49.03
C ALA A 75 -38.07 25.79 -47.55
N ALA A 76 -38.61 24.64 -47.14
CA ALA A 76 -38.92 24.36 -45.73
C ALA A 76 -37.64 24.09 -44.90
N GLU A 77 -36.65 23.42 -45.48
CA GLU A 77 -35.34 23.19 -44.87
C GLU A 77 -34.54 24.49 -44.74
N GLU A 78 -34.55 25.36 -45.75
CA GLU A 78 -33.99 26.71 -45.70
C GLU A 78 -34.64 27.56 -44.61
N ARG A 79 -35.98 27.54 -44.48
CA ARG A 79 -36.67 28.21 -43.36
C ARG A 79 -36.23 27.68 -42.00
N ARG A 80 -36.07 26.35 -41.84
CA ARG A 80 -35.53 25.74 -40.61
C ARG A 80 -34.09 26.18 -40.34
N ASN A 81 -33.25 26.20 -41.37
CA ASN A 81 -31.85 26.62 -41.28
C ASN A 81 -31.72 28.11 -40.95
N MET A 82 -32.62 28.96 -41.43
CA MET A 82 -32.68 30.38 -41.04
C MET A 82 -33.13 30.56 -39.59
N ILE A 83 -34.12 29.79 -39.11
CA ILE A 83 -34.51 29.79 -37.69
C ILE A 83 -33.35 29.30 -36.81
N LEU A 84 -32.70 28.19 -37.18
CA LEU A 84 -31.55 27.66 -36.44
C LEU A 84 -30.39 28.67 -36.38
N LYS A 85 -30.09 29.37 -37.47
CA LYS A 85 -29.10 30.47 -37.48
C LYS A 85 -29.50 31.64 -36.57
N ALA A 86 -30.78 32.02 -36.56
CA ALA A 86 -31.30 33.07 -35.68
C ALA A 86 -31.33 32.65 -34.19
N GLU A 87 -31.53 31.38 -33.89
CA GLU A 87 -31.41 30.81 -32.54
C GLU A 87 -29.96 30.71 -32.08
N LEU A 88 -29.02 30.43 -32.99
CA LEU A 88 -27.58 30.44 -32.69
C LEU A 88 -27.10 31.86 -32.41
N SER A 89 -27.43 32.85 -33.25
CA SER A 89 -27.03 34.24 -33.01
C SER A 89 -27.60 34.81 -31.71
N ARG A 90 -28.81 34.39 -31.31
CA ARG A 90 -29.41 34.76 -30.00
C ARG A 90 -28.74 34.12 -28.78
N LYS A 91 -27.87 33.12 -28.95
CA LYS A 91 -27.10 32.50 -27.86
C LYS A 91 -25.73 33.14 -27.66
N ASP A 92 -25.27 33.93 -28.64
CA ASP A 92 -24.00 34.64 -28.58
C ASP A 92 -24.15 35.97 -27.79
N ASP A 93 -25.33 36.60 -27.85
CA ASP A 93 -25.70 37.81 -27.09
C ASP A 93 -26.05 37.48 -25.62
N LEU A 94 -25.03 37.18 -24.81
CA LEU A 94 -25.17 36.92 -23.37
C LEU A 94 -25.50 38.20 -22.59
N SER A 95 -26.46 38.10 -21.67
CA SER A 95 -26.79 39.20 -20.75
C SER A 95 -25.63 39.52 -19.81
N GLU A 96 -25.48 40.77 -19.39
CA GLU A 96 -24.45 41.19 -18.42
C GLU A 96 -24.49 40.35 -17.13
N THR A 97 -25.69 39.97 -16.69
CA THR A 97 -25.92 39.07 -15.55
C THR A 97 -25.42 37.64 -15.78
N GLU A 98 -25.44 37.15 -17.02
CA GLU A 98 -24.94 35.82 -17.41
C GLU A 98 -23.42 35.84 -17.59
N LEU A 99 -22.85 36.95 -18.07
CA LEU A 99 -21.40 37.18 -18.07
C LEU A 99 -20.86 37.26 -16.64
N GLU A 100 -21.51 38.01 -15.75
CA GLU A 100 -21.17 38.04 -14.33
C GLU A 100 -21.28 36.66 -13.66
N ALA A 101 -22.30 35.86 -14.00
CA ALA A 101 -22.45 34.50 -13.50
C ALA A 101 -21.29 33.62 -14.00
N ARG A 102 -20.98 33.66 -15.29
CA ARG A 102 -19.84 32.95 -15.89
C ARG A 102 -18.50 33.36 -15.26
N ASP A 103 -18.29 34.64 -14.98
CA ASP A 103 -17.08 35.14 -14.31
C ASP A 103 -16.98 34.63 -12.86
N LYS A 104 -18.10 34.60 -12.13
CA LYS A 104 -18.17 34.04 -10.77
C LYS A 104 -17.88 32.54 -10.80
N ASP A 105 -18.48 31.80 -11.73
CA ASP A 105 -18.27 30.37 -11.92
C ASP A 105 -16.82 30.06 -12.34
N GLN A 106 -16.23 30.84 -13.26
CA GLN A 106 -14.82 30.74 -13.62
C GLN A 106 -13.91 30.96 -12.41
N ARG A 107 -14.12 32.02 -11.62
CA ARG A 107 -13.35 32.27 -10.39
C ARG A 107 -13.51 31.15 -9.36
N LEU A 108 -14.69 30.54 -9.27
CA LEU A 108 -14.92 29.36 -8.40
C LEU A 108 -14.15 28.14 -8.91
N VAL A 109 -14.16 27.87 -10.21
CA VAL A 109 -13.39 26.78 -10.84
C VAL A 109 -11.88 27.01 -10.71
N GLU A 110 -11.40 28.22 -10.96
CA GLU A 110 -9.99 28.60 -10.78
C GLU A 110 -9.54 28.47 -9.32
N ARG A 111 -10.37 28.90 -8.36
CA ARG A 111 -10.10 28.75 -6.93
C ARG A 111 -10.09 27.28 -6.49
N ALA A 112 -11.05 26.49 -6.96
CA ALA A 112 -11.10 25.05 -6.68
C ALA A 112 -9.86 24.35 -7.27
N PHE A 113 -9.50 24.68 -8.52
CA PHE A 113 -8.29 24.19 -9.16
C PHE A 113 -7.04 24.59 -8.35
N ALA A 114 -6.90 25.86 -7.96
CA ALA A 114 -5.78 26.32 -7.14
C ALA A 114 -5.67 25.51 -5.84
N LEU A 115 -6.77 25.31 -5.11
CA LEU A 115 -6.77 24.49 -3.89
C LEU A 115 -6.31 23.04 -4.16
N THR A 116 -6.82 22.38 -5.20
CA THR A 116 -6.34 21.02 -5.57
C THR A 116 -4.86 20.99 -5.97
N MET A 117 -4.31 22.10 -6.50
CA MET A 117 -2.89 22.20 -6.82
C MET A 117 -2.03 22.47 -5.57
N GLU A 118 -2.54 23.18 -4.56
CA GLU A 118 -1.87 23.30 -3.25
C GLU A 118 -1.87 21.98 -2.47
N GLU A 119 -2.81 21.07 -2.76
CA GLU A 119 -2.87 19.74 -2.17
C GLU A 119 -1.84 18.75 -2.75
N GLU A 120 -1.23 19.04 -3.90
CA GLU A 120 -0.15 18.20 -4.46
C GLU A 120 1.09 18.23 -3.55
N ASP A 121 1.66 17.07 -3.22
CA ASP A 121 2.73 16.96 -2.21
C ASP A 121 4.01 17.72 -2.59
N GLU A 122 4.32 17.83 -3.88
CA GLU A 122 5.44 18.65 -4.36
C GLU A 122 5.21 20.16 -4.12
N VAL A 123 3.96 20.62 -4.17
CA VAL A 123 3.59 22.02 -3.91
C VAL A 123 3.58 22.30 -2.41
N LYS A 124 3.08 21.37 -1.58
CA LYS A 124 3.23 21.44 -0.11
C LYS A 124 4.69 21.57 0.32
N LYS A 125 5.58 20.74 -0.22
CA LYS A 125 7.03 20.81 0.03
C LYS A 125 7.64 22.14 -0.44
N LEU A 126 7.20 22.68 -1.59
CA LEU A 126 7.64 24.01 -2.03
C LEU A 126 7.17 25.11 -1.08
N ASN A 127 5.92 25.07 -0.61
CA ASN A 127 5.37 26.02 0.36
C ASN A 127 6.14 25.99 1.69
N GLN A 128 6.57 24.80 2.15
CA GLN A 128 7.45 24.67 3.33
C GLN A 128 8.80 25.37 3.10
N LEU A 129 9.46 25.13 1.96
CA LEU A 129 10.73 25.80 1.61
C LEU A 129 10.58 27.33 1.50
N ILE A 130 9.44 27.81 1.01
CA ILE A 130 9.08 29.24 0.95
C ILE A 130 8.94 29.83 2.37
N LEU A 131 8.23 29.14 3.26
CA LEU A 131 8.04 29.58 4.64
C LEU A 131 9.36 29.59 5.41
N ASP A 132 10.21 28.57 5.25
CA ASP A 132 11.54 28.52 5.86
C ASP A 132 12.43 29.70 5.41
N ALA A 133 12.38 30.05 4.12
CA ALA A 133 13.11 31.17 3.57
C ALA A 133 12.60 32.53 4.11
N GLN A 134 11.29 32.69 4.27
CA GLN A 134 10.68 33.86 4.93
C GLN A 134 11.12 33.97 6.39
N CYS A 135 11.05 32.86 7.14
CA CYS A 135 11.50 32.79 8.53
C CYS A 135 13.00 33.14 8.67
N GLN A 136 13.86 32.68 7.76
CA GLN A 136 15.28 33.01 7.79
C GLN A 136 15.54 34.48 7.43
N ALA A 137 14.81 35.06 6.48
CA ALA A 137 14.92 36.48 6.16
C ALA A 137 14.54 37.36 7.36
N ILE A 138 13.44 37.05 8.05
CA ILE A 138 13.00 37.76 9.27
C ILE A 138 14.06 37.61 10.39
N ARG A 139 14.58 36.39 10.58
CA ARG A 139 15.62 36.12 11.59
C ARG A 139 16.90 36.92 11.33
N ASP A 140 17.36 37.02 10.08
CA ASP A 140 18.56 37.78 9.73
C ASP A 140 18.37 39.29 10.01
N VAL A 141 17.16 39.84 9.82
CA VAL A 141 16.81 41.22 10.20
C VAL A 141 16.82 41.38 11.72
N GLN A 142 16.13 40.52 12.48
CA GLN A 142 16.10 40.56 13.94
C GLN A 142 17.51 40.46 14.58
N ILE A 143 18.42 39.70 13.97
CA ILE A 143 19.83 39.62 14.41
C ILE A 143 20.57 40.94 14.17
N GLN A 144 20.25 41.68 13.10
CA GLN A 144 20.83 43.00 12.83
C GLN A 144 20.27 44.05 13.81
N GLU A 145 18.95 44.09 14.02
CA GLU A 145 18.28 44.94 15.00
C GLU A 145 18.86 44.72 16.40
N LYS A 146 18.99 43.45 16.85
CA LYS A 146 19.58 43.13 18.16
C LYS A 146 21.02 43.62 18.31
N LYS A 147 21.82 43.58 17.22
CA LYS A 147 23.19 44.11 17.23
C LYS A 147 23.23 45.63 17.31
N GLN A 148 22.32 46.32 16.63
CA GLN A 148 22.18 47.78 16.70
C GLN A 148 21.79 48.22 18.12
N ILE A 149 20.72 47.62 18.68
CA ILE A 149 20.26 47.89 20.05
C ILE A 149 21.40 47.64 21.06
N HIS A 150 22.17 46.56 20.93
CA HIS A 150 23.29 46.30 21.83
C HIS A 150 24.43 47.33 21.69
N ALA A 151 24.72 47.81 20.47
CA ALA A 151 25.70 48.87 20.25
C ALA A 151 25.25 50.22 20.83
N GLU A 152 23.95 50.54 20.74
CA GLU A 152 23.36 51.74 21.35
C GLU A 152 23.37 51.67 22.87
N VAL A 153 22.92 50.55 23.46
CA VAL A 153 22.94 50.33 24.92
C VAL A 153 24.36 50.42 25.47
N THR A 154 25.33 49.73 24.86
CA THR A 154 26.75 49.81 25.30
C THR A 154 27.40 51.17 25.03
N GLY A 155 26.80 52.02 24.19
CA GLY A 155 27.17 53.41 24.01
C GLY A 155 26.68 54.30 25.16
N GLU A 156 25.41 54.17 25.53
CA GLU A 156 24.80 54.89 26.66
C GLU A 156 25.37 54.43 28.01
N GLU A 157 25.65 53.13 28.21
CA GLU A 157 26.36 52.62 29.39
C GLU A 157 27.70 53.35 29.60
N LYS A 158 28.56 53.42 28.56
CA LYS A 158 29.85 54.14 28.63
C LYS A 158 29.69 55.63 28.92
N ARG A 159 28.61 56.25 28.41
CA ARG A 159 28.29 57.66 28.68
C ARG A 159 27.88 57.86 30.14
N LEU A 160 27.09 56.96 30.70
CA LEU A 160 26.70 56.97 32.11
C LEU A 160 27.90 56.68 33.02
N ASP A 161 28.74 55.69 32.70
CA ASP A 161 29.98 55.40 33.44
C ASP A 161 30.91 56.62 33.47
N SER A 162 31.07 57.30 32.34
CA SER A 162 31.85 58.55 32.25
C SER A 162 31.27 59.65 33.14
N LEU A 163 29.95 59.80 33.18
CA LEU A 163 29.27 60.77 34.04
C LEU A 163 29.47 60.42 35.53
N MET A 164 29.26 59.15 35.90
CA MET A 164 29.46 58.64 37.26
C MET A 164 30.91 58.79 37.71
N GLU A 165 31.89 58.59 36.83
CA GLU A 165 33.29 58.89 37.11
C GLU A 165 33.53 60.38 37.38
N THR A 166 32.93 61.29 36.59
CA THR A 166 33.07 62.73 36.84
C THR A 166 32.45 63.15 38.17
N GLU A 167 31.28 62.62 38.54
CA GLU A 167 30.67 62.87 39.85
C GLU A 167 31.50 62.27 41.00
N ARG A 168 32.06 61.07 40.82
CA ARG A 168 32.99 60.47 41.80
C ARG A 168 34.24 61.32 42.00
N ARG A 169 34.81 61.89 40.93
CA ARG A 169 35.97 62.79 41.01
C ARG A 169 35.61 64.09 41.73
N LYS A 170 34.47 64.74 41.40
CA LYS A 170 33.97 65.91 42.12
C LYS A 170 33.76 65.63 43.61
N ALA A 171 33.18 64.48 43.95
CA ALA A 171 32.98 64.07 45.34
C ALA A 171 34.32 63.95 46.09
N LEU A 172 35.32 63.31 45.50
CA LEU A 172 36.67 63.24 46.06
C LEU A 172 37.32 64.63 46.21
N GLU A 173 37.24 65.49 45.20
CA GLU A 173 37.72 66.88 45.30
C GLU A 173 37.03 67.66 46.43
N THR A 174 35.73 67.43 46.68
CA THR A 174 35.04 68.06 47.81
C THR A 174 35.48 67.49 49.15
N MET A 175 35.75 66.18 49.24
CA MET A 175 36.31 65.57 50.45
C MET A 175 37.73 66.05 50.74
N GLU A 176 38.59 66.15 49.72
CA GLU A 176 39.94 66.70 49.84
C GLU A 176 39.92 68.16 50.34
N LYS A 177 39.01 68.99 49.80
CA LYS A 177 38.80 70.38 50.29
C LYS A 177 38.34 70.42 51.75
N ILE A 178 37.45 69.51 52.17
CA ILE A 178 37.02 69.39 53.58
C ILE A 178 38.17 68.92 54.47
N GLU A 179 38.95 67.93 54.05
CA GLU A 179 40.14 67.47 54.78
C GLU A 179 41.20 68.57 54.89
N GLU A 180 41.42 69.35 53.83
CA GLU A 180 42.35 70.47 53.85
C GLU A 180 41.89 71.55 54.83
N GLN A 181 40.59 71.90 54.82
CA GLN A 181 40.01 72.80 55.83
C GLN A 181 40.16 72.24 57.25
N GLN A 182 39.93 70.95 57.48
CA GLN A 182 40.15 70.31 58.78
C GLN A 182 41.63 70.29 59.19
N LYS A 183 42.56 70.06 58.25
CA LYS A 183 44.01 70.15 58.49
C LYS A 183 44.40 71.58 58.86
N GLN A 184 43.88 72.59 58.16
CA GLN A 184 44.08 74.00 58.49
C GLN A 184 43.50 74.36 59.87
N GLN A 185 42.31 73.87 60.23
CA GLN A 185 41.72 74.05 61.55
C GLN A 185 42.55 73.37 62.65
N LYS A 186 43.02 72.13 62.43
CA LYS A 186 43.93 71.43 63.35
C LYS A 186 45.26 72.18 63.52
N MET A 187 45.81 72.76 62.46
CA MET A 187 47.02 73.58 62.54
C MET A 187 46.80 74.90 63.27
N LYS A 188 45.61 75.51 63.18
CA LYS A 188 45.25 76.69 63.99
C LYS A 188 45.10 76.32 65.47
N GLY A 189 44.30 75.30 65.78
CA GLY A 189 44.16 74.82 67.16
C GLY A 189 45.48 74.33 67.78
N MET A 190 46.38 73.72 66.99
CA MET A 190 47.73 73.37 67.46
C MET A 190 48.54 74.62 67.82
N LYS A 191 48.50 75.68 67.00
CA LYS A 191 49.17 76.95 67.32
C LYS A 191 48.61 77.58 68.59
N GLU A 192 47.28 77.66 68.71
CA GLU A 192 46.59 78.16 69.90
C GLU A 192 46.96 77.35 71.16
N ILE A 193 47.11 76.02 71.04
CA ILE A 193 47.58 75.16 72.14
C ILE A 193 49.05 75.39 72.46
N CYS A 194 49.93 75.56 71.46
CA CYS A 194 51.33 75.94 71.70
C CYS A 194 51.42 77.28 72.43
N GLU A 195 50.70 78.31 71.97
CA GLU A 195 50.62 79.62 72.61
C GLU A 195 50.11 79.51 74.07
N GLN A 196 49.11 78.66 74.34
CA GLN A 196 48.64 78.36 75.71
C GLN A 196 49.66 77.58 76.55
N ILE A 197 50.45 76.68 75.94
CA ILE A 197 51.51 75.94 76.63
C ILE A 197 52.64 76.90 76.99
N ASP A 198 53.04 77.78 76.08
CA ASP A 198 54.08 78.78 76.31
C ASP A 198 53.65 79.74 77.45
N GLN A 199 52.42 80.28 77.40
CA GLN A 199 51.84 81.08 78.48
C GLN A 199 51.80 80.32 79.83
N ARG A 200 51.40 79.04 79.82
CA ARG A 200 51.41 78.21 81.04
C ARG A 200 52.81 77.85 81.52
N LEU A 201 53.81 77.79 80.63
CA LEU A 201 55.21 77.59 81.01
C LEU A 201 55.77 78.85 81.66
N GLU A 202 55.42 80.04 81.17
CA GLU A 202 55.72 81.32 81.82
C GLU A 202 55.04 81.42 83.21
N GLU A 203 53.73 81.13 83.30
CA GLU A 203 53.00 81.06 84.59
C GLU A 203 53.59 80.00 85.54
N LYS A 204 54.00 78.84 85.02
CA LYS A 204 54.59 77.77 85.82
C LYS A 204 56.00 78.12 86.29
N GLN A 205 56.81 78.82 85.48
CA GLN A 205 58.10 79.35 85.92
C GLN A 205 57.91 80.30 87.10
N LEU A 206 56.98 81.25 86.99
CA LEU A 206 56.59 82.13 88.10
C LEU A 206 56.09 81.36 89.34
N GLN A 207 55.30 80.29 89.17
CA GLN A 207 54.83 79.47 90.30
C GLN A 207 55.91 78.58 90.91
N ASP A 208 56.84 78.04 90.11
CA ASP A 208 57.91 77.20 90.61
C ASP A 208 58.96 78.06 91.34
N GLU A 209 59.24 79.28 90.88
CA GLU A 209 60.02 80.30 91.63
C GLU A 209 59.40 80.63 92.99
N LEU A 210 58.06 80.63 93.12
CA LEU A 210 57.36 80.78 94.40
C LEU A 210 57.41 79.49 95.25
N LYS A 211 57.21 78.32 94.64
CA LYS A 211 57.27 77.03 95.34
C LYS A 211 58.66 76.66 95.82
N ASP A 212 59.73 77.11 95.17
CA ASP A 212 61.08 76.91 95.69
C ASP A 212 61.28 77.73 96.96
N GLN A 213 60.76 78.97 97.02
CA GLN A 213 60.75 79.78 98.25
C GLN A 213 59.94 79.11 99.38
N GLU A 214 58.84 78.41 99.09
CA GLU A 214 58.05 77.64 100.07
C GLU A 214 58.68 76.27 100.43
N SER A 215 59.26 75.57 99.45
CA SER A 215 59.86 74.23 99.64
C SER A 215 61.13 74.30 100.46
N HIS A 216 61.89 75.39 100.36
CA HIS A 216 62.95 75.72 101.31
C HIS A 216 62.42 75.77 102.75
N GLN A 217 61.23 76.32 102.99
CA GLN A 217 60.61 76.40 104.33
C GLN A 217 60.04 75.06 104.81
N ILE A 218 59.55 74.20 103.91
CA ILE A 218 58.94 72.89 104.27
C ILE A 218 60.01 71.80 104.49
N ARG A 219 61.13 71.81 103.75
CA ARG A 219 62.21 70.83 103.95
C ARG A 219 62.83 70.94 105.35
N GLU A 220 62.95 72.16 105.86
CA GLU A 220 63.33 72.45 107.27
C GLU A 220 62.34 71.90 108.32
N GLN A 221 61.16 71.40 107.91
CA GLN A 221 60.15 70.81 108.78
C GLN A 221 60.08 69.28 108.65
N GLN A 222 60.14 68.71 107.45
CA GLN A 222 59.94 67.26 107.24
C GLN A 222 61.06 66.37 107.76
N GLU A 223 62.31 66.84 107.78
CA GLU A 223 63.45 66.10 108.34
C GLU A 223 63.25 65.71 109.82
N LYS A 224 62.29 66.35 110.51
CA LYS A 224 61.91 66.09 111.90
C LYS A 224 60.95 64.90 112.07
N MET A 225 60.26 64.44 111.02
CA MET A 225 59.16 63.45 111.09
C MET A 225 59.52 62.04 110.61
N THR A 226 60.23 61.90 109.48
CA THR A 226 60.45 60.60 108.80
C THR A 226 61.27 59.58 109.60
N TRP A 227 61.85 60.02 110.71
CA TRP A 227 62.59 59.20 111.66
C TRP A 227 61.70 58.18 112.41
N GLU A 228 60.37 58.35 112.38
CA GLU A 228 59.44 57.66 113.30
C GLU A 228 58.81 56.33 112.77
N ASP A 229 58.70 56.10 111.46
CA ASP A 229 57.68 55.17 110.89
C ASP A 229 58.13 53.76 110.41
N PHE A 230 59.42 53.53 110.12
CA PHE A 230 59.92 52.41 109.27
C PHE A 230 59.61 50.96 109.73
N GLN A 231 59.07 50.72 110.92
CA GLN A 231 59.24 49.46 111.66
C GLN A 231 58.16 48.35 111.47
N ALA A 232 57.16 48.49 110.57
CA ALA A 232 55.89 47.75 110.71
C ALA A 232 55.54 46.54 109.78
N LEU A 233 55.91 46.51 108.48
CA LEU A 233 55.02 45.89 107.44
C LEU A 233 55.16 44.37 107.09
N LYS A 234 56.22 43.66 107.52
CA LYS A 234 56.86 42.57 106.73
C LYS A 234 56.26 41.12 106.75
N LYS A 235 54.95 40.85 106.91
CA LYS A 235 54.47 39.55 107.48
C LYS A 235 53.28 38.70 106.88
N LYS A 236 52.76 38.85 105.64
CA LYS A 236 51.34 38.44 105.34
C LYS A 236 50.92 37.47 104.16
N ARG A 237 51.74 36.78 103.34
CA ARG A 237 51.35 36.63 101.90
C ARG A 237 50.94 35.28 101.21
N GLU A 238 51.25 34.06 101.65
CA GLU A 238 51.74 33.03 100.66
C GLU A 238 50.93 31.73 100.29
N ASP A 239 49.79 31.36 100.91
CA ASP A 239 49.30 29.94 100.98
C ASP A 239 48.47 29.26 99.82
N GLN A 240 48.39 29.72 98.56
CA GLN A 240 47.17 29.47 97.70
C GLN A 240 47.12 28.45 96.49
N LEU A 241 48.15 27.65 96.12
CA LEU A 241 48.36 27.28 94.68
C LEU A 241 48.01 25.87 94.04
N LEU A 242 47.45 24.85 94.70
CA LEU A 242 47.70 23.42 94.31
C LEU A 242 46.65 22.52 93.55
N LEU A 243 45.45 22.95 93.12
CA LEU A 243 44.30 22.02 92.90
C LEU A 243 43.92 21.54 91.46
N GLN A 244 44.61 21.88 90.36
CA GLN A 244 43.95 21.96 89.01
C GLN A 244 44.06 20.80 87.96
N GLU A 245 44.79 19.69 88.15
CA GLU A 245 45.35 18.95 86.98
C GLU A 245 44.64 17.67 86.43
N GLU A 246 43.77 16.95 87.16
CA GLU A 246 43.50 15.52 86.86
C GLU A 246 42.49 15.15 85.73
N ILE A 247 41.61 16.06 85.27
CA ILE A 247 40.38 15.68 84.52
C ILE A 247 40.58 15.18 83.06
N LYS A 248 41.77 15.34 82.45
CA LYS A 248 41.92 15.33 80.97
C LYS A 248 42.03 13.97 80.25
N ARG A 249 42.07 12.80 80.92
CA ARG A 249 42.56 11.53 80.31
C ARG A 249 41.56 10.58 79.64
N ILE A 250 40.24 10.61 79.92
CA ILE A 250 39.35 9.45 79.67
C ILE A 250 38.72 9.37 78.24
N ASN A 251 38.60 10.48 77.51
CA ASN A 251 37.74 10.55 76.30
C ASN A 251 38.30 9.94 74.98
N ALA A 252 39.49 9.33 74.97
CA ALA A 252 40.21 9.04 73.71
C ALA A 252 39.95 7.65 73.07
N GLU A 253 39.44 6.67 73.81
CA GLU A 253 39.56 5.25 73.39
C GLU A 253 38.39 4.72 72.54
N THR A 254 37.23 5.39 72.54
CA THR A 254 35.97 4.81 72.04
C THR A 254 35.79 4.78 70.51
N MET A 255 36.63 5.49 69.75
CA MET A 255 36.37 5.75 68.32
C MET A 255 36.83 4.67 67.32
N ARG A 256 37.76 3.77 67.70
CA ARG A 256 38.45 2.89 66.73
C ARG A 256 37.69 1.62 66.30
N ALA A 257 36.55 1.31 66.91
CA ALA A 257 35.89 0.00 66.76
C ALA A 257 34.89 -0.13 65.58
N LYS A 258 34.59 0.95 64.83
CA LYS A 258 33.50 0.94 63.82
C LYS A 258 33.91 0.60 62.38
N GLU A 259 35.18 0.74 62.00
CA GLU A 259 35.60 0.66 60.59
C GLU A 259 35.68 -0.77 60.04
N GLN A 260 35.90 -1.79 60.89
CA GLN A 260 36.21 -3.15 60.44
C GLN A 260 35.03 -3.98 59.89
N ARG A 261 33.79 -3.47 59.89
CA ARG A 261 32.59 -4.24 59.48
C ARG A 261 32.18 -4.08 58.00
N MET A 262 32.68 -3.08 57.28
CA MET A 262 32.18 -2.74 55.93
C MET A 262 32.84 -3.51 54.77
N GLU A 263 33.93 -4.24 55.02
CA GLU A 263 34.75 -4.84 53.95
C GLU A 263 34.24 -6.23 53.47
N GLN A 264 33.38 -6.90 54.24
CA GLN A 264 33.10 -8.34 54.05
C GLN A 264 31.94 -8.67 53.08
N GLU A 265 31.00 -7.75 52.84
CA GLU A 265 29.79 -8.06 52.07
C GLU A 265 30.00 -8.03 50.53
N LYS A 266 31.04 -7.34 50.02
CA LYS A 266 31.26 -7.15 48.58
C LYS A 266 31.80 -8.36 47.81
N GLN A 267 32.07 -9.49 48.49
CA GLN A 267 32.68 -10.68 47.87
C GLN A 267 31.71 -11.84 47.58
N ALA A 268 30.42 -11.70 47.93
CA ALA A 268 29.43 -12.77 47.76
C ALA A 268 28.86 -12.84 46.33
N ASP A 269 28.48 -11.71 45.73
CA ASP A 269 27.61 -11.68 44.54
C ASP A 269 28.28 -12.05 43.20
N MET A 270 29.61 -12.28 43.19
CA MET A 270 30.36 -12.59 41.97
C MET A 270 30.42 -14.09 41.61
N ARG A 271 29.77 -14.98 42.36
CA ARG A 271 29.89 -16.45 42.16
C ARG A 271 28.66 -17.15 41.56
N ASP A 272 27.50 -16.49 41.50
CA ASP A 272 26.23 -17.17 41.18
C ASP A 272 25.86 -17.18 39.68
N LEU A 273 26.62 -16.50 38.80
CA LEU A 273 26.30 -16.39 37.37
C LEU A 273 26.96 -17.45 36.46
N GLU A 274 28.02 -18.13 36.89
CA GLU A 274 28.81 -19.01 36.00
C GLU A 274 28.33 -20.48 35.93
N TYR A 275 27.47 -20.94 36.84
CA TYR A 275 27.04 -22.35 36.85
C TYR A 275 25.90 -22.66 35.87
N ILE A 276 25.08 -21.67 35.50
CA ILE A 276 23.88 -21.86 34.65
C ILE A 276 24.24 -22.36 33.25
N GLN A 277 25.43 -22.03 32.73
CA GLN A 277 25.87 -22.45 31.39
C GLN A 277 26.15 -23.97 31.26
N LYS A 278 26.39 -24.69 32.37
CA LYS A 278 26.66 -26.15 32.35
C LYS A 278 25.40 -27.03 32.32
N LYS A 279 24.21 -26.42 32.26
CA LYS A 279 22.92 -27.15 32.27
C LYS A 279 22.49 -27.67 30.88
N LEU A 280 22.98 -27.06 29.79
CA LEU A 280 22.50 -27.32 28.42
C LEU A 280 23.14 -28.53 27.72
N GLU A 281 24.25 -29.08 28.22
CA GLU A 281 24.95 -30.21 27.60
C GLU A 281 24.27 -31.57 27.86
N ARG A 282 23.26 -31.65 28.74
CA ARG A 282 22.59 -32.90 29.13
C ARG A 282 21.32 -33.26 28.34
N GLU A 283 20.88 -32.41 27.42
CA GLU A 283 19.64 -32.64 26.65
C GLU A 283 19.90 -33.19 25.23
N ALA A 284 21.15 -33.22 24.76
CA ALA A 284 21.51 -33.68 23.41
C ALA A 284 21.68 -35.21 23.27
N GLU A 285 21.84 -35.95 24.37
CA GLU A 285 22.15 -37.39 24.34
C GLU A 285 20.89 -38.29 24.22
N PHE A 286 19.68 -37.73 24.36
CA PHE A 286 18.43 -38.49 24.40
C PHE A 286 17.87 -38.93 23.01
N ASP A 287 18.36 -38.35 21.91
CA ASP A 287 17.75 -38.53 20.57
C ASP A 287 18.40 -39.62 19.69
N ALA A 288 19.53 -40.20 20.09
CA ALA A 288 20.32 -41.07 19.22
C ALA A 288 20.02 -42.59 19.34
N GLU A 289 19.63 -43.08 20.52
CA GLU A 289 19.56 -44.54 20.77
C GLU A 289 18.30 -45.23 20.23
N LEU A 290 17.24 -44.46 19.96
CA LEU A 290 15.89 -44.97 19.60
C LEU A 290 15.79 -45.60 18.18
N LYS A 291 16.92 -45.80 17.47
CA LYS A 291 16.96 -46.24 16.06
C LYS A 291 17.73 -47.54 15.77
N ARG A 292 18.33 -48.23 16.76
CA ARG A 292 19.13 -49.46 16.49
C ARG A 292 18.44 -50.82 16.73
N ASN A 293 17.38 -50.91 17.53
CA ASN A 293 16.87 -52.22 18.02
C ASN A 293 15.65 -52.82 17.27
N LYS A 294 15.45 -52.47 15.98
CA LYS A 294 14.29 -52.92 15.16
C LYS A 294 14.65 -53.90 14.02
N LYS A 295 15.79 -54.62 14.08
CA LYS A 295 16.29 -55.46 12.95
C LYS A 295 16.67 -56.92 13.30
N GLN A 296 16.13 -57.52 14.36
CA GLN A 296 16.49 -58.89 14.79
C GLN A 296 15.29 -59.87 14.94
N LYS A 297 14.29 -59.84 14.04
CA LYS A 297 13.04 -60.62 14.24
C LYS A 297 12.50 -61.51 13.10
N GLU A 298 13.23 -61.76 12.00
CA GLU A 298 12.57 -62.31 10.77
C GLU A 298 13.23 -63.46 9.97
N LEU A 299 14.27 -64.17 10.45
CA LEU A 299 14.96 -65.22 9.63
C LEU A 299 15.26 -66.58 10.30
N GLU A 300 14.32 -67.17 11.03
CA GLU A 300 14.43 -68.60 11.47
C GLU A 300 13.18 -69.48 11.18
N ILE A 301 12.33 -69.12 10.22
CA ILE A 301 11.23 -69.99 9.73
C ILE A 301 11.56 -70.48 8.31
N ALA A 302 12.42 -71.50 8.18
CA ALA A 302 12.72 -72.08 6.85
C ALA A 302 13.25 -73.54 6.76
N ARG A 303 13.84 -74.15 7.82
CA ARG A 303 14.82 -75.24 7.60
C ARG A 303 14.57 -76.64 8.20
N LEU A 304 13.38 -76.95 8.74
CA LEU A 304 13.09 -78.25 9.39
C LEU A 304 11.83 -78.98 8.85
N ARG A 305 11.80 -79.31 7.55
CA ARG A 305 10.77 -80.19 6.92
C ARG A 305 11.29 -81.13 5.82
N ALA A 306 12.57 -81.50 5.82
CA ALA A 306 13.21 -82.19 4.68
C ALA A 306 14.04 -83.44 5.03
N LYS A 307 13.49 -84.39 5.81
CA LYS A 307 14.17 -85.68 6.06
C LYS A 307 13.23 -86.87 6.34
N GLN A 308 13.34 -87.87 5.46
CA GLN A 308 13.12 -89.32 5.67
C GLN A 308 11.74 -89.92 5.32
N GLU A 309 11.70 -90.48 4.10
CA GLU A 309 10.66 -91.29 3.48
C GLU A 309 11.33 -92.57 2.91
N ARG A 310 11.56 -93.61 3.73
CA ARG A 310 12.21 -94.89 3.31
C ARG A 310 11.80 -96.09 4.19
N ALA A 311 10.63 -96.70 3.96
CA ALA A 311 10.18 -97.85 4.75
C ALA A 311 9.11 -98.74 4.05
N ARG A 312 9.27 -99.13 2.76
CA ARG A 312 8.15 -99.68 1.96
C ARG A 312 8.30 -100.99 1.16
N ASP A 313 9.42 -101.72 1.17
CA ASP A 313 9.65 -102.83 0.22
C ASP A 313 9.95 -104.22 0.86
N TYR A 314 8.94 -105.10 1.04
CA TYR A 314 9.16 -106.53 1.42
C TYR A 314 7.95 -107.49 1.21
N LYS A 315 7.27 -107.57 0.05
CA LYS A 315 6.05 -108.43 -0.07
C LYS A 315 5.63 -108.94 -1.46
N ALA A 316 6.54 -109.50 -2.27
CA ALA A 316 6.32 -109.71 -3.71
C ALA A 316 6.59 -111.12 -4.32
N GLU A 317 6.77 -112.21 -3.55
CA GLU A 317 7.47 -113.43 -4.07
C GLU A 317 6.78 -114.82 -3.90
N GLN A 318 5.45 -115.02 -3.99
CA GLN A 318 4.83 -116.31 -3.56
C GLN A 318 3.91 -117.15 -4.52
N ASP A 319 3.76 -116.85 -5.82
CA ASP A 319 2.55 -117.27 -6.58
C ASP A 319 2.66 -118.19 -7.85
N GLU A 320 3.73 -118.97 -8.10
CA GLU A 320 3.99 -119.46 -9.50
C GLU A 320 3.47 -120.86 -9.98
N LEU A 321 3.18 -121.87 -9.13
CA LEU A 321 3.42 -123.29 -9.54
C LEU A 321 2.28 -124.27 -9.96
N ARG A 322 1.01 -123.87 -10.19
CA ARG A 322 -0.14 -124.85 -10.27
C ARG A 322 -0.56 -125.45 -11.65
N ALA A 323 0.12 -125.20 -12.77
CA ALA A 323 -0.59 -125.10 -14.07
C ALA A 323 -0.76 -126.32 -15.04
N ARG A 324 -0.16 -127.52 -14.86
CA ARG A 324 0.26 -128.34 -16.05
C ARG A 324 -0.56 -129.55 -16.60
N ARG A 325 -1.59 -130.15 -15.97
CA ARG A 325 -2.05 -131.53 -16.37
C ARG A 325 -3.28 -131.69 -17.29
N ASN A 326 -4.06 -130.66 -17.61
CA ASN A 326 -5.42 -130.80 -18.20
C ASN A 326 -5.52 -131.07 -19.74
N GLN A 327 -4.60 -131.78 -20.40
CA GLN A 327 -4.38 -131.58 -21.85
C GLN A 327 -4.93 -132.59 -22.89
N GLN A 328 -5.16 -133.88 -22.59
CA GLN A 328 -5.26 -134.90 -23.67
C GLN A 328 -6.67 -135.32 -24.14
N GLU A 329 -7.71 -135.35 -23.30
CA GLU A 329 -9.06 -135.78 -23.73
C GLU A 329 -9.72 -134.81 -24.73
N MET A 330 -9.15 -133.61 -24.87
CA MET A 330 -9.61 -132.51 -25.71
C MET A 330 -9.59 -132.82 -27.22
N ASP A 331 -8.89 -133.86 -27.67
CA ASP A 331 -8.38 -133.97 -29.05
C ASP A 331 -9.30 -134.70 -30.06
N ARG A 332 -10.34 -135.42 -29.61
CA ARG A 332 -11.26 -136.15 -30.52
C ARG A 332 -12.58 -135.44 -30.78
N GLU A 333 -13.17 -134.84 -29.75
CA GLU A 333 -14.26 -133.88 -29.93
C GLU A 333 -13.85 -132.75 -30.89
N TRP A 334 -12.56 -132.40 -30.85
CA TRP A 334 -11.90 -131.43 -31.73
C TRP A 334 -12.28 -131.60 -33.21
N ARG A 335 -12.28 -132.82 -33.80
CA ARG A 335 -12.49 -132.98 -35.26
C ARG A 335 -13.93 -132.72 -35.71
N ARG A 336 -14.93 -133.16 -34.93
CA ARG A 336 -16.35 -132.85 -35.23
C ARG A 336 -16.64 -131.38 -34.97
N LYS A 337 -16.11 -130.85 -33.85
CA LYS A 337 -16.09 -129.41 -33.57
C LYS A 337 -15.46 -128.66 -34.76
N VAL A 338 -14.33 -129.08 -35.32
CA VAL A 338 -13.65 -128.39 -36.44
C VAL A 338 -14.55 -128.19 -37.67
N LYS A 339 -15.34 -129.18 -38.12
CA LYS A 339 -16.19 -129.00 -39.32
C LYS A 339 -17.39 -128.10 -39.07
N GLU A 340 -18.09 -128.27 -37.95
CA GLU A 340 -19.20 -127.37 -37.57
C GLU A 340 -18.71 -125.97 -37.23
N MET A 341 -17.56 -125.85 -36.57
CA MET A 341 -16.87 -124.59 -36.33
C MET A 341 -16.40 -123.97 -37.64
N ALA A 342 -16.02 -124.72 -38.68
CA ALA A 342 -15.70 -124.15 -40.00
C ALA A 342 -16.95 -123.57 -40.69
N ALA A 343 -18.09 -124.26 -40.63
CA ALA A 343 -19.35 -123.76 -41.20
C ALA A 343 -19.93 -122.58 -40.40
N LYS A 344 -19.82 -122.60 -39.06
CA LYS A 344 -20.12 -121.45 -38.19
C LYS A 344 -19.19 -120.30 -38.51
N LYS A 345 -17.86 -120.50 -38.46
CA LYS A 345 -16.84 -119.51 -38.87
C LYS A 345 -17.14 -118.89 -40.23
N ALA A 346 -17.55 -119.65 -41.24
CA ALA A 346 -17.88 -119.08 -42.56
C ALA A 346 -19.12 -118.16 -42.53
N ARG A 347 -20.16 -118.51 -41.76
CA ARG A 347 -21.35 -117.65 -41.55
C ARG A 347 -21.03 -116.44 -40.66
N ASP A 348 -20.26 -116.67 -39.60
CA ASP A 348 -19.77 -115.64 -38.69
C ASP A 348 -18.86 -114.66 -39.44
N GLU A 349 -17.96 -115.14 -40.32
CA GLU A 349 -17.13 -114.32 -41.20
C GLU A 349 -17.97 -113.52 -42.20
N ALA A 350 -19.01 -114.11 -42.80
CA ALA A 350 -19.90 -113.37 -43.70
C ALA A 350 -20.67 -112.26 -42.95
N SER A 351 -21.18 -112.57 -41.76
CA SER A 351 -21.81 -111.60 -40.85
C SER A 351 -20.84 -110.52 -40.42
N LEU A 352 -19.61 -110.88 -40.02
CA LEU A 352 -18.54 -109.95 -39.66
C LEU A 352 -18.07 -109.10 -40.83
N ARG A 353 -18.08 -109.61 -42.08
CA ARG A 353 -17.79 -108.82 -43.29
C ARG A 353 -18.91 -107.81 -43.54
N ALA A 354 -20.18 -108.21 -43.45
CA ALA A 354 -21.31 -107.30 -43.58
C ALA A 354 -21.30 -106.20 -42.49
N ALA A 355 -21.12 -106.59 -41.22
CA ALA A 355 -21.01 -105.67 -40.09
C ALA A 355 -19.78 -104.75 -40.19
N ARG A 356 -18.65 -105.22 -40.76
CA ARG A 356 -17.50 -104.36 -41.08
C ARG A 356 -17.80 -103.36 -42.18
N MET A 357 -18.50 -103.75 -43.25
CA MET A 357 -18.90 -102.82 -44.31
C MET A 357 -19.87 -101.76 -43.78
N GLU A 358 -20.84 -102.16 -42.95
CA GLU A 358 -21.74 -101.23 -42.26
C GLU A 358 -21.00 -100.32 -41.27
N GLN A 359 -20.02 -100.85 -40.53
CA GLN A 359 -19.15 -100.06 -39.65
C GLN A 359 -18.31 -99.04 -40.44
N VAL A 360 -17.79 -99.40 -41.62
CA VAL A 360 -17.05 -98.50 -42.51
C VAL A 360 -17.97 -97.39 -43.02
N LEU A 361 -19.15 -97.72 -43.56
CA LEU A 361 -20.12 -96.72 -44.04
C LEU A 361 -20.61 -95.79 -42.93
N ASN A 362 -20.89 -96.32 -41.74
CA ASN A 362 -21.24 -95.51 -40.58
C ASN A 362 -20.08 -94.62 -40.12
N ARG A 363 -18.83 -95.11 -40.16
CA ARG A 363 -17.63 -94.32 -39.86
C ARG A 363 -17.43 -93.20 -40.89
N GLU A 364 -17.56 -93.48 -42.18
CA GLU A 364 -17.48 -92.47 -43.26
C GLU A 364 -18.57 -91.40 -43.10
N ARG A 365 -19.79 -91.81 -42.76
CA ARG A 365 -20.90 -90.89 -42.45
C ARG A 365 -20.60 -90.02 -41.24
N CYS A 366 -20.07 -90.59 -40.15
CA CYS A 366 -19.66 -89.82 -38.97
C CYS A 366 -18.55 -88.83 -39.31
N LEU A 367 -17.48 -89.26 -39.98
CA LEU A 367 -16.39 -88.39 -40.43
C LEU A 367 -16.88 -87.26 -41.35
N SER A 368 -17.82 -87.53 -42.25
CA SER A 368 -18.42 -86.48 -43.10
C SER A 368 -19.27 -85.49 -42.31
N MET A 369 -19.97 -85.92 -41.25
CA MET A 369 -20.72 -85.03 -40.36
C MET A 369 -19.78 -84.22 -39.46
N GLU A 370 -18.69 -84.82 -38.98
CA GLU A 370 -17.64 -84.17 -38.19
C GLU A 370 -16.93 -83.09 -39.02
N ALA A 371 -16.42 -83.43 -40.21
CA ALA A 371 -15.83 -82.46 -41.13
C ALA A 371 -16.82 -81.34 -41.55
N GLY A 372 -18.12 -81.64 -41.62
CA GLY A 372 -19.16 -80.63 -41.84
C GLY A 372 -19.35 -79.68 -40.66
N ARG A 373 -19.31 -80.20 -39.42
CA ARG A 373 -19.34 -79.41 -38.18
C ARG A 373 -18.09 -78.57 -38.02
N GLU A 374 -16.90 -79.13 -38.25
CA GLU A 374 -15.62 -78.42 -38.17
C GLU A 374 -15.56 -77.25 -39.16
N LYS A 375 -16.02 -77.44 -40.41
CA LYS A 375 -16.16 -76.34 -41.38
C LYS A 375 -17.14 -75.28 -40.92
N ALA A 376 -18.30 -75.66 -40.39
CA ALA A 376 -19.29 -74.71 -39.89
C ALA A 376 -18.78 -73.91 -38.67
N GLU A 377 -18.03 -74.54 -37.76
CA GLU A 377 -17.38 -73.84 -36.64
C GLU A 377 -16.21 -72.95 -37.11
N PHE A 378 -15.40 -73.41 -38.07
CA PHE A 378 -14.36 -72.58 -38.68
C PHE A 378 -14.95 -71.34 -39.35
N ASP A 379 -16.01 -71.49 -40.16
CA ASP A 379 -16.71 -70.37 -40.80
C ASP A 379 -17.34 -69.42 -39.77
N ARG A 380 -17.86 -69.93 -38.65
CA ARG A 380 -18.36 -69.10 -37.53
C ARG A 380 -17.23 -68.29 -36.90
N VAL A 381 -16.09 -68.92 -36.61
CA VAL A 381 -14.91 -68.25 -36.03
C VAL A 381 -14.36 -67.19 -37.00
N VAL A 382 -14.24 -67.51 -38.29
CA VAL A 382 -13.77 -66.55 -39.31
C VAL A 382 -14.73 -65.36 -39.43
N ARG A 383 -16.06 -65.58 -39.45
CA ARG A 383 -17.04 -64.48 -39.44
C ARG A 383 -16.93 -63.62 -38.18
N ALA A 384 -16.85 -64.24 -37.00
CA ALA A 384 -16.66 -63.53 -35.73
C ALA A 384 -15.36 -62.70 -35.70
N GLN A 385 -14.26 -63.22 -36.26
CA GLN A 385 -13.00 -62.49 -36.41
C GLN A 385 -13.11 -61.33 -37.42
N GLN A 386 -13.80 -61.53 -38.55
CA GLN A 386 -14.06 -60.46 -39.53
C GLN A 386 -14.92 -59.35 -38.94
N GLU A 387 -15.99 -59.70 -38.21
CA GLU A 387 -16.81 -58.74 -37.48
C GLU A 387 -16.03 -58.00 -36.38
N ALA A 388 -15.19 -58.70 -35.61
CA ALA A 388 -14.35 -58.08 -34.60
C ALA A 388 -13.35 -57.09 -35.23
N ALA A 389 -12.70 -57.48 -36.33
CA ALA A 389 -11.78 -56.62 -37.07
C ALA A 389 -12.50 -55.39 -37.69
N ALA A 390 -13.73 -55.55 -38.18
CA ALA A 390 -14.54 -54.44 -38.68
C ALA A 390 -14.92 -53.47 -37.54
N ARG A 391 -15.41 -53.98 -36.40
CA ARG A 391 -15.74 -53.18 -35.22
C ARG A 391 -14.51 -52.44 -34.67
N GLN A 392 -13.34 -53.07 -34.68
CA GLN A 392 -12.09 -52.44 -34.26
C GLN A 392 -11.70 -51.30 -35.21
N ARG A 393 -11.72 -51.51 -36.53
CA ARG A 393 -11.47 -50.44 -37.52
C ARG A 393 -12.42 -49.24 -37.34
N GLU A 394 -13.71 -49.49 -37.13
CA GLU A 394 -14.66 -48.42 -36.82
C GLU A 394 -14.33 -47.66 -35.53
N GLN A 395 -13.84 -48.35 -34.50
CA GLN A 395 -13.44 -47.72 -33.25
C GLN A 395 -12.15 -46.90 -33.43
N ASP A 396 -11.16 -47.43 -34.14
CA ASP A 396 -9.91 -46.73 -34.47
C ASP A 396 -10.19 -45.47 -35.32
N GLU A 397 -11.10 -45.55 -36.31
CA GLU A 397 -11.54 -44.40 -37.10
C GLU A 397 -12.27 -43.34 -36.25
N LYS A 398 -13.14 -43.76 -35.32
CA LYS A 398 -13.82 -42.84 -34.39
C LYS A 398 -12.81 -42.14 -33.48
N GLN A 399 -11.88 -42.89 -32.87
CA GLN A 399 -10.81 -42.34 -32.05
C GLN A 399 -9.90 -41.39 -32.84
N TYR A 400 -9.56 -41.72 -34.08
CA TYR A 400 -8.78 -40.86 -34.97
C TYR A 400 -9.51 -39.55 -35.30
N GLN A 401 -10.81 -39.61 -35.62
CA GLN A 401 -11.63 -38.41 -35.84
C GLN A 401 -11.77 -37.56 -34.57
N GLU A 402 -11.91 -38.17 -33.40
CA GLU A 402 -11.96 -37.47 -32.11
C GLU A 402 -10.62 -36.80 -31.78
N ALA A 403 -9.50 -37.49 -32.01
CA ALA A 403 -8.15 -36.95 -31.86
C ALA A 403 -7.90 -35.77 -32.82
N LEU A 404 -8.34 -35.86 -34.08
CA LEU A 404 -8.28 -34.74 -35.03
C LEU A 404 -9.12 -33.55 -34.55
N ARG A 405 -10.38 -33.77 -34.12
CA ARG A 405 -11.26 -32.71 -33.57
C ARG A 405 -10.68 -32.10 -32.29
N HIS A 406 -10.01 -32.90 -31.45
CA HIS A 406 -9.31 -32.43 -30.26
C HIS A 406 -8.09 -31.57 -30.61
N ALA A 407 -7.24 -32.03 -31.53
CA ALA A 407 -6.09 -31.28 -32.02
C ALA A 407 -6.50 -29.96 -32.69
N GLN A 408 -7.57 -29.95 -33.47
CA GLN A 408 -8.15 -28.72 -34.05
C GLN A 408 -8.65 -27.76 -32.98
N ARG A 409 -9.31 -28.25 -31.92
CA ARG A 409 -9.73 -27.42 -30.76
C ARG A 409 -8.53 -26.82 -30.04
N ILE A 410 -7.46 -27.59 -29.79
CA ILE A 410 -6.22 -27.07 -29.18
C ILE A 410 -5.59 -25.98 -30.06
N ARG A 411 -5.49 -26.17 -31.37
CA ARG A 411 -4.96 -25.14 -32.28
C ARG A 411 -5.77 -23.84 -32.22
N LYS A 412 -7.10 -23.93 -32.20
CA LYS A 412 -7.98 -22.75 -32.02
C LYS A 412 -7.75 -22.07 -30.67
N GLN A 413 -7.70 -22.83 -29.58
CA GLN A 413 -7.41 -22.29 -28.24
C GLN A 413 -6.02 -21.64 -28.15
N MET A 414 -5.01 -22.17 -28.83
CA MET A 414 -3.69 -21.53 -28.94
C MET A 414 -3.79 -20.20 -29.68
N GLN A 415 -4.44 -20.16 -30.85
CA GLN A 415 -4.65 -18.93 -31.63
C GLN A 415 -5.44 -17.88 -30.85
N GLU A 416 -6.51 -18.27 -30.15
CA GLU A 416 -7.31 -17.39 -29.29
C GLU A 416 -6.47 -16.83 -28.12
N ARG A 417 -5.64 -17.65 -27.50
CA ARG A 417 -4.71 -17.21 -26.43
C ARG A 417 -3.61 -16.30 -26.96
N GLU A 418 -3.05 -16.57 -28.13
CA GLU A 418 -2.05 -15.71 -28.78
C GLU A 418 -2.64 -14.34 -29.13
N LEU A 419 -3.82 -14.31 -29.76
CA LEU A 419 -4.54 -13.07 -30.07
C LEU A 419 -4.89 -12.28 -28.79
N SER A 420 -5.37 -12.97 -27.75
CA SER A 420 -5.64 -12.36 -26.45
C SER A 420 -4.38 -11.79 -25.80
N ALA A 421 -3.27 -12.53 -25.79
CA ALA A 421 -1.98 -12.08 -25.26
C ALA A 421 -1.35 -10.94 -26.09
N VAL A 422 -1.64 -10.83 -27.39
CA VAL A 422 -1.26 -9.69 -28.22
C VAL A 422 -2.15 -8.48 -27.91
N ALA A 423 -3.47 -8.67 -27.74
CA ALA A 423 -4.39 -7.62 -27.34
C ALA A 423 -4.03 -7.05 -25.96
N GLN A 424 -3.85 -7.91 -24.94
CA GLN A 424 -3.42 -7.53 -23.59
C GLN A 424 -2.09 -6.77 -23.61
N ARG A 425 -1.09 -7.22 -24.39
CA ARG A 425 0.17 -6.47 -24.54
C ARG A 425 -0.05 -5.09 -25.17
N ARG A 426 -0.84 -5.00 -26.24
CA ARG A 426 -1.17 -3.72 -26.88
C ARG A 426 -1.89 -2.77 -25.92
N ASP A 427 -2.82 -3.29 -25.13
CA ASP A 427 -3.61 -2.47 -24.22
C ASP A 427 -2.79 -2.06 -22.98
N PHE A 428 -1.89 -2.92 -22.47
CA PHE A 428 -0.85 -2.54 -21.50
C PHE A 428 0.08 -1.44 -22.02
N PHE A 429 0.55 -1.53 -23.27
CA PHE A 429 1.36 -0.44 -23.85
C PHE A 429 0.56 0.85 -24.00
N ARG A 430 -0.71 0.79 -24.43
CA ARG A 430 -1.60 1.96 -24.49
C ARG A 430 -1.85 2.57 -23.11
N GLU A 431 -1.96 1.77 -22.06
CA GLU A 431 -2.06 2.24 -20.68
C GLU A 431 -0.75 2.89 -20.24
N ALA A 432 0.41 2.27 -20.52
CA ALA A 432 1.72 2.86 -20.25
C ALA A 432 1.92 4.21 -20.98
N ASP A 433 1.52 4.31 -22.24
CA ASP A 433 1.56 5.55 -23.03
C ASP A 433 0.65 6.63 -22.43
N ARG A 434 -0.59 6.29 -22.03
CA ARG A 434 -1.51 7.22 -21.33
C ARG A 434 -0.93 7.68 -20.01
N MET A 435 -0.42 6.78 -19.18
CA MET A 435 0.20 7.10 -17.90
C MET A 435 1.45 7.97 -18.11
N ALA A 436 2.24 7.74 -19.17
CA ALA A 436 3.37 8.59 -19.54
C ALA A 436 2.93 9.99 -19.98
N GLU A 437 1.87 10.11 -20.78
CA GLU A 437 1.28 11.41 -21.14
C GLU A 437 0.69 12.15 -19.93
N GLU A 438 -0.02 11.46 -19.06
CA GLU A 438 -0.61 12.02 -17.84
C GLU A 438 0.47 12.48 -16.86
N ASN A 439 1.52 11.68 -16.66
CA ASN A 439 2.69 12.08 -15.88
C ASN A 439 3.41 13.28 -16.51
N ARG A 440 3.57 13.33 -17.84
CA ARG A 440 4.13 14.49 -18.54
C ARG A 440 3.27 15.74 -18.35
N LYS A 441 1.93 15.62 -18.45
CA LYS A 441 0.97 16.70 -18.19
C LYS A 441 1.03 17.14 -16.72
N ARG A 442 1.14 16.22 -15.76
CA ARG A 442 1.34 16.51 -14.32
C ARG A 442 2.66 17.25 -14.07
N GLN A 443 3.77 16.77 -14.61
CA GLN A 443 5.08 17.43 -14.50
C GLN A 443 5.08 18.85 -15.09
N LEU A 444 4.45 19.06 -16.26
CA LEU A 444 4.29 20.39 -16.85
C LEU A 444 3.45 21.32 -15.96
N ARG A 445 2.32 20.85 -15.42
CA ARG A 445 1.50 21.62 -14.45
C ARG A 445 2.29 21.97 -13.20
N LEU A 446 2.96 20.99 -12.57
CA LEU A 446 3.78 21.20 -11.38
C LEU A 446 4.92 22.20 -11.64
N ASN A 447 5.58 22.14 -12.80
CA ASN A 447 6.63 23.09 -13.15
C ASN A 447 6.09 24.51 -13.36
N GLN A 448 4.91 24.67 -13.98
CA GLN A 448 4.22 25.95 -14.07
C GLN A 448 3.85 26.52 -12.69
N ILE A 449 3.39 25.66 -11.76
CA ILE A 449 3.06 26.07 -10.39
C ILE A 449 4.33 26.47 -9.62
N LYS A 450 5.40 25.68 -9.71
CA LYS A 450 6.73 26.01 -9.15
C LYS A 450 7.19 27.38 -9.64
N GLU A 451 7.13 27.64 -10.95
CA GLU A 451 7.50 28.95 -11.51
C GLU A 451 6.61 30.10 -11.03
N LYS A 452 5.28 29.91 -10.92
CA LYS A 452 4.36 30.91 -10.39
C LYS A 452 4.70 31.26 -8.94
N LYS A 453 4.81 30.24 -8.08
CA LYS A 453 5.19 30.38 -6.66
C LYS A 453 6.54 31.07 -6.45
N LEU A 454 7.52 30.77 -7.31
CA LEU A 454 8.83 31.44 -7.28
C LEU A 454 8.77 32.90 -7.74
N LYS A 455 7.91 33.22 -8.72
CA LYS A 455 7.64 34.61 -9.13
C LYS A 455 6.89 35.38 -8.05
N GLU A 456 5.90 34.77 -7.39
CA GLU A 456 5.20 35.30 -6.22
C GLU A 456 6.18 35.57 -5.07
N LEU A 457 7.08 34.63 -4.77
CA LEU A 457 8.13 34.79 -3.76
C LEU A 457 9.06 35.98 -4.05
N ARG A 458 9.45 36.17 -5.31
CA ARG A 458 10.23 37.34 -5.74
C ARG A 458 9.40 38.64 -5.63
N ALA A 459 8.08 38.57 -5.85
CA ALA A 459 7.17 39.71 -5.75
C ALA A 459 6.86 40.15 -4.30
N THR A 460 7.00 39.27 -3.30
CA THR A 460 6.85 39.65 -1.87
C THR A 460 8.03 40.49 -1.33
N GLY A 461 9.02 40.83 -2.16
CA GLY A 461 10.13 41.71 -1.79
C GLY A 461 11.26 41.04 -0.99
N LEU A 462 11.26 39.71 -0.90
CA LEU A 462 12.35 38.96 -0.30
C LEU A 462 13.65 39.10 -1.11
N SER A 463 14.78 39.17 -0.40
CA SER A 463 16.09 39.24 -1.05
C SER A 463 16.35 38.02 -1.94
N ASP A 464 16.85 38.29 -3.15
CA ASP A 464 17.15 37.29 -4.19
C ASP A 464 18.08 36.16 -3.73
N LYS A 465 18.88 36.38 -2.67
CA LYS A 465 19.64 35.34 -1.95
C LYS A 465 18.73 34.18 -1.51
N TYR A 466 17.61 34.48 -0.85
CA TYR A 466 16.70 33.46 -0.32
C TYR A 466 15.86 32.85 -1.44
N CYS A 467 15.43 33.64 -2.42
CA CYS A 467 14.72 33.14 -3.61
C CYS A 467 15.57 32.09 -4.36
N LYS A 468 16.85 32.36 -4.60
CA LYS A 468 17.80 31.41 -5.21
C LYS A 468 18.03 30.16 -4.37
N GLU A 469 18.00 30.26 -3.04
CA GLU A 469 18.10 29.12 -2.14
C GLU A 469 16.87 28.20 -2.26
N VAL A 470 15.66 28.77 -2.29
CA VAL A 470 14.41 28.02 -2.54
C VAL A 470 14.44 27.38 -3.93
N GLU A 471 14.87 28.10 -4.97
CA GLU A 471 15.00 27.55 -6.33
C GLU A 471 15.95 26.35 -6.40
N ARG A 472 17.09 26.43 -5.70
CA ARG A 472 18.06 25.32 -5.62
C ARG A 472 17.48 24.13 -4.87
N LYS A 473 16.85 24.34 -3.71
CA LYS A 473 16.23 23.26 -2.92
C LYS A 473 15.05 22.62 -3.67
N ALA A 474 14.21 23.43 -4.33
CA ALA A 474 13.09 22.95 -5.14
C ALA A 474 13.55 22.06 -6.31
N ARG A 475 14.69 22.36 -6.95
CA ARG A 475 15.27 21.49 -8.00
C ARG A 475 15.82 20.17 -7.47
N ILE A 476 16.28 20.12 -6.22
CA ILE A 476 16.89 18.92 -5.61
C ILE A 476 15.84 18.03 -4.93
N CYS A 477 14.81 18.62 -4.34
CA CYS A 477 13.79 17.88 -3.58
C CYS A 477 12.54 17.51 -4.41
N LEU A 478 12.35 18.13 -5.59
CA LEU A 478 11.14 18.00 -6.43
C LEU A 478 11.47 17.72 -7.91
N GLY A 479 12.69 17.30 -8.20
CA GLY A 479 13.16 16.81 -9.50
C GLY A 479 13.67 15.38 -9.35
#